data_AF-A0A3B9K1X4-F1
#
_entry.id   AF-A0A3B9K1X4-F1
#
_cell.length_a   1.000
_cell.length_b   1.000
_cell.length_c   1.000
_cell.angle_alpha   90.00
_cell.angle_beta   90.00
_cell.angle_gamma   90.00
#
_symmetry.space_group_name_H-M   'P 1'
#
loop_
_entity.id
_entity.type
_entity.pdbx_description
1 polymer ?
#
loop_
_entity_poly.entity_id
_entity_poly.type
_entity_poly.pdbx_seq_one_letter_code
_entity_poly.pdbx_strand_id
1 'polypeptide(L)'
;FITWSAAELGITLKFEGEGTSEEGIVAAVDGDLAPAVSVGDTIVRVDPRYFRPAEVETLLGDPTKAKEKLGWVPEITAQEMCAEMVAEDLKTARRFALLKKHGLELPVALENG
;
A
#
# COMPACT_ATOMS: atom_id res chain seq x y z
N PHE A 1 -4.63 5.46 3.77
CA PHE A 1 -3.59 4.59 3.20
C PHE A 1 -4.20 3.54 2.27
N ILE A 2 -4.80 2.45 2.76
CA ILE A 2 -5.29 1.31 1.92
C ILE A 2 -6.13 1.76 0.72
N THR A 3 -7.14 2.59 0.95
CA THR A 3 -8.00 3.11 -0.14
C THR A 3 -7.24 3.94 -1.16
N TRP A 4 -6.30 4.79 -0.72
CA TRP A 4 -5.48 5.60 -1.63
C TRP A 4 -4.55 4.72 -2.45
N SER A 5 -3.86 3.78 -1.81
CA SER A 5 -2.97 2.84 -2.51
C SER A 5 -3.71 1.98 -3.55
N ALA A 6 -4.92 1.52 -3.23
CA ALA A 6 -5.76 0.79 -4.18
C ALA A 6 -6.20 1.67 -5.36
N ALA A 7 -6.59 2.92 -5.10
CA ALA A 7 -7.02 3.86 -6.13
C ALA A 7 -5.91 4.17 -7.14
N GLU A 8 -4.64 4.24 -6.70
CA GLU A 8 -3.48 4.43 -7.58
C GLU A 8 -3.25 3.26 -8.55
N LEU A 9 -3.82 2.08 -8.25
CA LEU A 9 -3.85 0.92 -9.15
C LEU A 9 -5.15 0.82 -9.96
N GLY A 10 -6.04 1.82 -9.86
CA GLY A 10 -7.36 1.83 -10.47
C GLY A 10 -8.37 0.91 -9.76
N ILE A 11 -8.13 0.55 -8.50
CA ILE A 11 -8.99 -0.35 -7.74
C ILE A 11 -9.82 0.47 -6.75
N THR A 12 -11.15 0.36 -6.84
CA THR A 12 -12.05 0.88 -5.82
C THR A 12 -12.39 -0.24 -4.84
N LEU A 13 -12.21 0.02 -3.55
CA LEU A 13 -12.52 -0.92 -2.47
C LEU A 13 -13.82 -0.55 -1.74
N LYS A 14 -14.58 -1.57 -1.36
CA LYS A 14 -15.61 -1.52 -0.32
C LYS A 14 -15.13 -2.34 0.87
N PHE A 15 -15.44 -1.88 2.08
CA PHE A 15 -15.13 -2.62 3.31
C PHE A 15 -16.43 -3.16 3.90
N GLU A 16 -16.41 -4.45 4.25
CA GLU A 16 -17.54 -5.16 4.86
C GLU A 16 -17.05 -5.98 6.06
N GLY A 17 -17.88 -6.10 7.09
CA GLY A 17 -17.52 -6.78 8.35
C GLY A 17 -17.01 -5.82 9.42
N GLU A 18 -16.53 -6.40 10.54
CA GLU A 18 -15.97 -5.64 11.66
C GLU A 18 -14.84 -6.42 12.36
N GLY A 19 -13.91 -5.68 12.98
CA GLY A 19 -12.80 -6.27 13.71
C GLY A 19 -11.98 -7.24 12.85
N THR A 20 -11.82 -8.48 13.31
CA THR A 20 -11.05 -9.50 12.60
C THR A 20 -11.78 -10.11 11.40
N SER A 21 -13.08 -9.82 11.24
CA SER A 21 -13.89 -10.25 10.09
C SER A 21 -14.00 -9.18 9.01
N GLU A 22 -13.39 -8.00 9.21
CA GLU A 22 -13.38 -6.95 8.20
C GLU A 22 -12.55 -7.37 6.98
N GLU A 23 -13.15 -7.23 5.80
CA GLU A 23 -12.55 -7.53 4.52
C GLU A 23 -12.66 -6.32 3.57
N GLY A 24 -11.61 -6.10 2.78
CA GLY A 24 -11.62 -5.15 1.67
C GLY A 24 -11.87 -5.87 0.35
N ILE A 25 -13.04 -5.62 -0.22
CA ILE A 25 -13.55 -6.26 -1.44
C ILE A 25 -13.50 -5.27 -2.60
N VAL A 26 -13.08 -5.72 -3.76
CA VAL A 26 -13.01 -4.91 -4.99
C VAL A 26 -14.42 -4.58 -5.46
N ALA A 27 -14.76 -3.29 -5.46
CA ALA A 27 -16.03 -2.76 -5.93
C ALA A 27 -15.99 -2.35 -7.41
N ALA A 28 -14.85 -1.83 -7.88
CA ALA A 28 -14.63 -1.48 -9.28
C ALA A 28 -13.15 -1.61 -9.64
N VAL A 29 -12.88 -1.86 -10.93
CA VAL A 29 -11.52 -1.85 -11.50
C VAL A 29 -11.55 -0.98 -12.75
N ASP A 30 -10.73 0.06 -12.75
CA ASP A 30 -10.54 1.00 -13.85
C ASP A 30 -9.10 0.92 -14.35
N GLY A 31 -8.91 0.83 -15.68
CA GLY A 31 -7.57 0.75 -16.28
C GLY A 31 -6.98 -0.67 -16.31
N ASP A 32 -5.65 -0.76 -16.48
CA ASP A 32 -4.94 -2.00 -16.80
C ASP A 32 -3.73 -2.28 -15.88
N LEU A 33 -3.60 -1.53 -14.77
CA LEU A 33 -2.46 -1.66 -13.85
C LEU A 33 -2.54 -2.95 -13.02
N ALA A 34 -3.74 -3.45 -12.75
CA ALA A 34 -4.00 -4.65 -11.97
C ALA A 34 -4.79 -5.72 -12.77
N PRO A 35 -4.22 -6.29 -13.84
CA PRO A 35 -4.95 -7.13 -14.81
C PRO A 35 -5.43 -8.49 -14.24
N ALA A 36 -4.96 -8.87 -13.05
CA ALA A 36 -5.35 -10.11 -12.37
C ALA A 36 -6.46 -9.91 -11.32
N VAL A 37 -6.91 -8.67 -11.10
CA VAL A 37 -7.90 -8.33 -10.08
C VAL A 37 -9.27 -8.16 -10.74
N SER A 38 -10.30 -8.74 -10.14
CA SER A 38 -11.69 -8.68 -10.60
C SER A 38 -12.62 -8.08 -9.54
N VAL A 39 -13.72 -7.49 -9.99
CA VAL A 39 -14.79 -7.04 -9.09
C VAL A 39 -15.34 -8.22 -8.31
N GLY A 40 -15.46 -8.06 -6.98
CA GLY A 40 -15.85 -9.11 -6.05
C GLY A 40 -14.68 -9.83 -5.37
N ASP A 41 -13.44 -9.63 -5.83
CA ASP A 41 -12.27 -10.21 -5.15
C ASP A 41 -12.05 -9.59 -3.77
N THR A 42 -11.84 -10.41 -2.75
CA THR A 42 -11.32 -9.95 -1.46
C THR A 42 -9.79 -9.83 -1.56
N ILE A 43 -9.27 -8.60 -1.48
CA ILE A 43 -7.82 -8.33 -1.57
C ILE A 43 -7.21 -7.79 -0.27
N VAL A 44 -8.03 -7.49 0.74
CA VAL A 44 -7.59 -7.11 2.10
C VAL A 44 -8.32 -7.95 3.13
N ARG A 45 -7.60 -8.46 4.14
CA ARG A 45 -8.13 -9.17 5.30
C ARG A 45 -7.36 -8.80 6.55
N VAL A 46 -8.03 -8.87 7.69
CA VAL A 46 -7.40 -8.73 9.01
C VAL A 46 -6.84 -10.08 9.47
N ASP A 47 -5.56 -10.12 9.81
CA ASP A 47 -4.93 -11.30 10.38
C ASP A 47 -4.43 -10.99 11.81
N PRO A 48 -5.02 -11.62 12.84
CA PRO A 48 -4.67 -11.39 14.25
C PRO A 48 -3.20 -11.65 14.58
N ARG A 49 -2.48 -12.42 13.75
CA ARG A 49 -1.05 -12.69 13.95
C ARG A 49 -0.18 -11.43 13.88
N TYR A 50 -0.67 -10.38 13.22
CA TYR A 50 0.02 -9.08 13.15
C TYR A 50 -0.34 -8.14 14.31
N PHE A 51 -1.22 -8.54 15.23
CA PHE A 51 -1.56 -7.71 16.39
C PHE A 51 -0.41 -7.68 17.39
N ARG A 52 -0.06 -6.49 17.86
CA ARG A 52 1.02 -6.33 18.83
C ARG A 52 0.47 -6.46 20.26
N PRO A 53 1.14 -7.20 21.16
CA PRO A 53 0.72 -7.32 22.56
C PRO A 53 0.62 -5.98 23.31
N ALA A 54 1.38 -4.99 22.87
CA ALA A 54 1.27 -3.60 23.30
C ALA A 54 1.12 -2.74 22.04
N GLU A 55 -0.12 -2.40 21.70
CA GLU A 55 -0.43 -1.53 20.58
C GLU A 55 -0.31 -0.06 21.00
N VAL A 56 0.18 0.79 20.11
CA VAL A 56 0.13 2.24 20.32
C VAL A 56 -1.11 2.74 19.60
N GLU A 57 -2.16 3.06 20.36
CA GLU A 57 -3.47 3.42 19.77
C GLU A 57 -3.40 4.65 18.87
N THR A 58 -2.63 5.67 19.26
CA THR A 58 -2.46 6.89 18.48
C THR A 58 -1.06 7.47 18.59
N LEU A 59 -0.56 7.96 17.46
CA LEU A 59 0.64 8.78 17.38
C LEU A 59 0.28 10.05 16.60
N LEU A 60 0.25 11.18 17.29
CA LEU A 60 0.00 12.49 16.69
C LEU A 60 1.05 13.48 17.19
N GLY A 61 2.00 13.80 16.31
CA GLY A 61 3.04 14.78 16.61
C GLY A 61 2.57 16.22 16.34
N ASP A 62 3.00 17.16 17.19
CA ASP A 62 2.85 18.59 16.95
C ASP A 62 4.19 19.18 16.41
N PRO A 63 4.27 19.52 15.11
CA PRO A 63 5.49 20.06 14.52
C PRO A 63 5.65 21.59 14.70
N THR A 64 4.81 22.27 15.50
CA THR A 64 4.80 23.73 15.64
C THR A 64 6.19 24.30 15.96
N LYS A 65 6.92 23.67 16.88
CA LYS A 65 8.29 24.09 17.24
C LYS A 65 9.27 24.02 16.06
N ALA A 66 9.16 23.00 15.20
CA ALA A 66 10.01 22.85 14.02
C ALA A 66 9.67 23.93 12.98
N LYS A 67 8.38 24.20 12.77
CA LYS A 67 7.92 25.27 11.88
C LYS A 67 8.42 26.65 12.33
N GLU A 68 8.27 26.98 13.62
CA GLU A 68 8.65 28.28 14.15
C GLU A 68 10.16 28.52 14.12
N LYS A 69 10.96 27.51 14.49
CA LYS A 69 12.41 27.68 14.64
C LYS A 69 13.20 27.40 13.37
N LEU A 70 12.69 26.52 12.52
CA LEU A 70 13.42 26.03 11.34
C LEU A 70 12.72 26.42 10.03
N GLY A 71 11.51 27.00 10.09
CA GLY A 71 10.67 27.21 8.90
C GLY A 71 10.18 25.91 8.27
N TRP A 72 10.37 24.76 8.95
CA TRP A 72 10.10 23.45 8.38
C TRP A 72 8.60 23.21 8.22
N VAL A 73 8.21 22.77 7.03
CA VAL A 73 6.85 22.30 6.70
C VAL A 73 6.97 21.07 5.80
N PRO A 74 6.09 20.06 5.92
CA PRO A 74 6.10 18.92 5.01
C PRO A 74 5.70 19.40 3.60
N GLU A 75 6.50 19.00 2.61
CA GLU A 75 6.28 19.36 1.20
C GLU A 75 5.44 18.32 0.45
N ILE A 76 5.32 17.12 1.02
CA ILE A 76 4.60 15.97 0.44
C ILE A 76 3.47 15.59 1.38
N THR A 77 2.28 15.45 0.83
CA THR A 77 1.09 14.95 1.53
C THR A 77 1.13 13.43 1.67
N ALA A 78 0.35 12.88 2.61
CA ALA A 78 0.24 11.43 2.75
C ALA A 78 -0.29 10.74 1.47
N GLN A 79 -1.11 11.43 0.67
CA GLN A 79 -1.63 10.91 -0.59
C GLN A 79 -0.55 10.86 -1.68
N GLU A 80 0.21 11.95 -1.85
CA GLU A 80 1.34 11.97 -2.81
C GLU A 80 2.38 10.91 -2.46
N MET A 81 2.69 10.75 -1.17
CA MET A 81 3.56 9.68 -0.69
C MET A 81 3.02 8.29 -1.05
N CYS A 82 1.71 8.05 -0.89
CA CYS A 82 1.10 6.77 -1.31
C CYS A 82 1.24 6.54 -2.82
N ALA A 83 1.02 7.58 -3.64
CA ALA A 83 1.15 7.50 -5.09
C ALA A 83 2.57 7.17 -5.52
N GLU A 84 3.57 7.84 -4.93
CA GLU A 84 4.99 7.57 -5.20
C GLU A 84 5.35 6.12 -4.82
N MET A 85 4.97 5.67 -3.63
CA MET A 85 5.24 4.30 -3.17
C MET A 85 4.63 3.24 -4.09
N VAL A 86 3.35 3.39 -4.45
CA VAL A 86 2.65 2.43 -5.33
C VAL A 86 3.25 2.41 -6.73
N ALA A 87 3.64 3.57 -7.26
CA ALA A 87 4.27 3.65 -8.58
C ALA A 87 5.59 2.85 -8.64
N GLU A 88 6.43 2.94 -7.60
CA GLU A 88 7.69 2.19 -7.53
C GLU A 88 7.47 0.68 -7.30
N ASP A 89 6.53 0.30 -6.43
CA ASP A 89 6.17 -1.11 -6.23
C ASP A 89 5.58 -1.73 -7.50
N LEU A 90 4.75 -0.98 -8.25
CA LEU A 90 4.20 -1.44 -9.53
C LEU A 90 5.28 -1.66 -10.59
N LYS A 91 6.28 -0.78 -10.67
CA LYS A 91 7.44 -0.98 -11.57
C LYS A 91 8.17 -2.27 -11.23
N THR A 92 8.40 -2.52 -9.94
CA THR A 92 9.05 -3.74 -9.44
C THR A 92 8.22 -4.99 -9.76
N ALA A 93 6.91 -4.95 -9.50
CA ALA A 93 5.99 -6.05 -9.78
C ALA A 93 5.90 -6.36 -11.28
N ARG A 94 5.87 -5.34 -12.15
CA ARG A 94 5.89 -5.51 -13.62
C ARG A 94 7.18 -6.18 -14.10
N ARG A 95 8.33 -5.78 -13.55
CA ARG A 95 9.62 -6.42 -13.84
C ARG A 95 9.59 -7.89 -13.45
N PHE A 96 9.08 -8.22 -12.27
CA PHE A 96 8.93 -9.61 -11.83
C PHE A 96 8.01 -10.41 -12.75
N ALA A 97 6.83 -9.88 -13.06
CA ALA A 97 5.86 -10.55 -13.95
C ALA A 97 6.46 -10.82 -15.34
N LEU A 98 7.23 -9.88 -15.89
CA LEU A 98 7.92 -10.04 -17.17
C LEU A 98 8.97 -11.16 -17.11
N LEU A 99 9.85 -11.16 -16.11
CA LEU A 99 10.88 -12.18 -15.98
C LEU A 99 10.26 -13.58 -15.80
N LYS A 100 9.27 -13.70 -14.92
CA LYS A 100 8.54 -14.94 -14.68
C LYS A 100 7.86 -15.46 -15.94
N LYS A 101 7.27 -14.58 -16.77
CA LYS A 101 6.68 -14.95 -18.06
C LYS A 101 7.70 -15.57 -19.03
N HIS A 102 8.97 -15.21 -18.89
CA HIS A 102 10.07 -15.75 -19.69
C HIS A 102 10.87 -16.86 -18.99
N GLY A 103 10.39 -17.39 -17.85
CA GLY A 103 11.05 -18.45 -17.11
C GLY A 103 12.35 -18.02 -16.42
N LEU A 104 12.51 -16.71 -16.18
CA LEU A 104 13.68 -16.11 -15.55
C LEU A 104 13.35 -15.69 -14.12
N GLU A 105 14.33 -15.80 -13.22
CA GLU A 105 14.24 -15.30 -11.85
C GLU A 105 14.73 -13.85 -11.73
N LEU A 106 14.29 -13.14 -10.70
CA LEU A 106 14.89 -11.85 -10.36
C LEU A 106 16.33 -12.08 -9.89
N PRO A 107 17.29 -11.25 -10.29
CA PRO A 107 18.61 -11.26 -9.67
C PRO A 107 18.44 -10.93 -8.18
N VAL A 108 18.67 -11.92 -7.33
CA VAL A 108 18.71 -11.73 -5.88
C VAL A 108 19.99 -10.95 -5.58
N ALA A 109 19.86 -9.75 -4.99
CA ALA A 109 20.99 -9.11 -4.36
C ALA A 109 21.38 -10.00 -3.17
N LEU A 110 22.53 -10.68 -3.28
CA LEU A 110 23.14 -11.31 -2.12
C LEU A 110 23.62 -10.18 -1.20
N GLU A 111 22.82 -9.83 -0.20
CA GLU A 111 23.34 -9.08 0.95
C GLU A 111 24.26 -10.05 1.70
N ASN A 112 25.57 -9.91 1.50
CA ASN A 112 26.55 -10.58 2.32
C ASN A 112 26.41 -10.01 3.75
N GLY A 113 25.92 -10.84 4.67
CA GLY A 113 25.89 -10.55 6.10
C GLY A 113 27.28 -10.48 6.73
#